data_AF-A0A101IM70-F1
#
_entry.id   AF-A0A101IM70-F1
#
_cell.length_a   1.000
_cell.length_b   1.000
_cell.length_c   1.000
_cell.angle_alpha   90.00
_cell.angle_beta   90.00
_cell.angle_gamma   90.00
#
_symmetry.space_group_name_H-M   'P 1'
#
loop_
_entity.id
_entity.type
_entity.pdbx_description
1 polymer ?
#
loop_
_entity_poly.entity_id
_entity_poly.type
_entity_poly.pdbx_seq_one_letter_code
_entity_poly.pdbx_strand_id
1 'polypeptide(L)'
;MLVLTLMASSVSWAQDEMQYGSKVRWNDVDEGGPLSPFYMGPEFAFWDGGIRGVFDPEDPVYINIDPTDDEVSENDVRLTIFGDLPAGSQVAKADNDVGQPLTKFGTGTTPRAELRFLDVNGDRAYSLNDPIYLNVVPGKINSGDVRITNYQGYPAGSRVADSDLDNGLPTSTLPGMLSFFNTNGNINNGGYAIYDRGDIVYMDTQYPFYMVTINDVRMSI
;
A
#
# COMPACT_ATOMS: atom_id res chain seq x y z
N MET A 1 50.54 16.76 -19.96
CA MET A 1 49.10 16.83 -20.30
C MET A 1 48.33 16.34 -19.09
N LEU A 2 47.68 17.25 -18.36
CA LEU A 2 46.90 16.91 -17.17
C LEU A 2 45.48 16.61 -17.65
N VAL A 3 45.04 15.37 -17.54
CA VAL A 3 43.66 14.97 -17.86
C VAL A 3 42.79 15.30 -16.65
N LEU A 4 41.88 16.26 -16.83
CA LEU A 4 40.89 16.65 -15.84
C LEU A 4 39.70 15.67 -15.96
N THR A 5 39.58 14.74 -15.01
CA THR A 5 38.44 13.82 -14.94
C THR A 5 37.27 14.56 -14.30
N LEU A 6 36.28 14.93 -15.10
CA LEU A 6 35.01 15.48 -14.62
C LEU A 6 34.16 14.31 -14.09
N MET A 7 34.10 14.11 -12.77
CA MET A 7 33.15 13.20 -12.14
C MET A 7 31.77 13.86 -12.17
N ALA A 8 30.88 13.37 -13.03
CA ALA A 8 29.47 13.74 -12.98
C ALA A 8 28.80 13.03 -11.80
N SER A 9 28.55 13.75 -10.71
CA SER A 9 27.69 13.29 -9.61
C SER A 9 26.26 13.77 -9.85
N SER A 10 25.43 12.94 -10.48
CA SER A 10 24.02 13.30 -10.65
C SER A 10 23.12 12.08 -10.84
N VAL A 11 23.00 11.20 -9.84
CA VAL A 11 21.80 10.35 -9.69
C VAL A 11 21.68 9.91 -8.22
N SER A 12 21.05 10.72 -7.37
CA SER A 12 20.58 10.22 -6.05
C SER A 12 19.29 10.87 -5.57
N TRP A 13 18.63 11.68 -6.41
CA TRP A 13 17.38 12.37 -6.05
C TRP A 13 16.13 11.71 -6.66
N ALA A 14 16.29 10.82 -7.65
CA ALA A 14 15.18 10.17 -8.35
C ALA A 14 14.66 8.89 -7.66
N GLN A 15 15.39 8.35 -6.68
CA GLN A 15 15.05 7.08 -6.04
C GLN A 15 14.11 7.24 -4.83
N ASP A 16 13.87 8.48 -4.39
CA ASP A 16 12.98 8.81 -3.27
C ASP A 16 11.53 9.10 -3.73
N GLU A 17 11.27 9.19 -5.03
CA GLU A 17 9.96 9.60 -5.55
C GLU A 17 8.96 8.43 -5.67
N MET A 18 9.42 7.23 -6.04
CA MET A 18 8.56 6.04 -6.21
C MET A 18 8.82 4.97 -5.15
N GLN A 19 8.50 5.28 -3.90
CA GLN A 19 8.58 4.33 -2.79
C GLN A 19 7.18 3.90 -2.34
N TYR A 20 7.10 2.72 -1.72
CA TYR A 20 5.88 2.30 -1.06
C TYR A 20 5.41 3.35 -0.06
N GLY A 21 4.13 3.69 -0.12
CA GLY A 21 3.52 4.68 0.75
C GLY A 21 3.87 6.13 0.40
N SER A 22 4.61 6.39 -0.69
CA SER A 22 4.75 7.75 -1.20
C SER A 22 3.49 8.16 -1.95
N LYS A 23 3.16 9.44 -1.86
CA LYS A 23 2.06 10.04 -2.61
C LYS A 23 2.56 10.60 -3.92
N VAL A 24 1.73 10.52 -4.95
CA VAL A 24 1.98 11.15 -6.24
C VAL A 24 1.96 12.67 -6.05
N ARG A 25 3.02 13.32 -6.52
CA ARG A 25 3.22 14.77 -6.53
C ARG A 25 3.21 15.29 -7.95
N TRP A 26 3.09 16.61 -8.05
CA TRP A 26 3.20 17.32 -9.32
C TRP A 26 4.55 17.03 -9.99
N ASN A 27 4.51 16.64 -11.27
CA ASN A 27 5.62 16.19 -12.11
C ASN A 27 6.26 14.85 -11.71
N ASP A 28 5.66 14.04 -10.83
CA ASP A 28 6.14 12.67 -10.66
C ASP A 28 6.02 11.91 -11.99
N VAL A 29 6.93 10.98 -12.25
CA VAL A 29 7.05 10.29 -13.56
C VAL A 29 5.81 9.48 -13.95
N ASP A 30 5.03 9.06 -12.96
CA ASP A 30 3.79 8.29 -13.09
C ASP A 30 2.53 9.18 -13.13
N GLU A 31 2.62 10.49 -12.86
CA GLU A 31 1.48 11.41 -12.92
C GLU A 31 0.83 11.38 -14.32
N GLY A 32 -0.48 11.19 -14.35
CA GLY A 32 -1.28 11.09 -15.58
C GLY A 32 -1.24 9.72 -16.26
N GLY A 33 -0.53 8.73 -15.70
CA GLY A 33 -0.53 7.36 -16.21
C GLY A 33 -1.93 6.72 -16.10
N PRO A 34 -2.40 5.94 -17.10
CA PRO A 34 -3.71 5.30 -17.03
C PRO A 34 -3.78 4.24 -15.93
N LEU A 35 -4.84 4.30 -15.12
CA LEU A 35 -5.15 3.28 -14.13
C LEU A 35 -6.23 2.33 -14.65
N SER A 36 -6.12 1.07 -14.27
CA SER A 36 -7.13 0.04 -14.52
C SER A 36 -7.74 -0.41 -13.20
N PRO A 37 -9.07 -0.58 -13.12
CA PRO A 37 -9.68 -1.23 -11.97
C PRO A 37 -9.34 -2.72 -11.97
N PHE A 38 -9.28 -3.31 -10.77
CA PHE A 38 -9.23 -4.76 -10.66
C PHE A 38 -10.56 -5.38 -11.09
N TYR A 39 -10.50 -6.54 -11.76
CA TYR A 39 -11.69 -7.29 -12.17
C TYR A 39 -12.52 -7.76 -10.96
N MET A 40 -11.82 -8.20 -9.92
CA MET A 40 -12.35 -8.51 -8.59
C MET A 40 -11.66 -7.57 -7.61
N GLY A 41 -12.45 -6.90 -6.75
CA GLY A 41 -11.90 -5.95 -5.80
C GLY A 41 -10.96 -6.65 -4.81
N PRO A 42 -9.68 -6.22 -4.70
CA PRO A 42 -8.77 -6.79 -3.71
C PRO A 42 -9.28 -6.57 -2.29
N GLU A 43 -8.89 -7.46 -1.39
CA GLU A 43 -9.25 -7.37 0.02
C GLU A 43 -8.01 -7.24 0.90
N PHE A 44 -8.15 -6.55 2.03
CA PHE A 44 -7.12 -6.56 3.05
C PHE A 44 -7.23 -7.85 3.87
N ALA A 45 -6.11 -8.56 4.01
CA ALA A 45 -6.03 -9.80 4.77
C ALA A 45 -4.70 -9.88 5.51
N PHE A 46 -4.59 -10.82 6.44
CA PHE A 46 -3.37 -11.09 7.17
C PHE A 46 -3.14 -12.58 7.32
N TRP A 47 -1.87 -12.96 7.42
CA TRP A 47 -1.52 -14.31 7.83
C TRP A 47 -1.39 -14.34 9.35
N ASP A 48 -2.31 -15.07 10.00
CA ASP A 48 -2.33 -15.34 11.43
C ASP A 48 -1.31 -16.44 11.77
N GLY A 49 -0.05 -16.02 11.92
CA GLY A 49 1.07 -16.90 12.28
C GLY A 49 1.22 -17.08 13.79
N GLY A 50 0.61 -16.18 14.57
CA GLY A 50 0.63 -16.13 16.02
C GLY A 50 -0.50 -16.92 16.68
N ILE A 51 -1.31 -16.23 17.48
CA ILE A 51 -2.43 -16.84 18.19
C ILE A 51 -3.62 -16.96 17.25
N ARG A 52 -3.84 -18.17 16.72
CA ARG A 52 -4.96 -18.46 15.82
C ARG A 52 -6.29 -17.84 16.30
N GLY A 53 -6.90 -17.03 15.45
CA GLY A 53 -8.12 -16.28 15.65
C GLY A 53 -7.91 -14.86 16.19
N VAL A 54 -6.67 -14.41 16.36
CA VAL A 54 -6.30 -13.09 16.88
C VAL A 54 -5.39 -12.42 15.87
N PHE A 55 -5.69 -11.15 15.57
CA PHE A 55 -4.77 -10.34 14.80
C PHE A 55 -3.70 -9.76 15.72
N ASP A 56 -2.47 -10.26 15.59
CA ASP A 56 -1.34 -9.87 16.40
C ASP A 56 -0.46 -8.82 15.66
N PRO A 57 0.28 -7.95 16.39
CA PRO A 57 1.15 -6.95 15.76
C PRO A 57 2.21 -7.55 14.82
N GLU A 58 2.60 -8.81 15.02
CA GLU A 58 3.59 -9.53 14.22
C GLU A 58 3.01 -10.18 12.95
N ASP A 59 1.69 -10.28 12.84
CA ASP A 59 1.05 -10.88 11.67
C ASP A 59 1.28 -10.01 10.42
N PRO A 60 1.84 -10.57 9.33
CA PRO A 60 2.02 -9.83 8.10
C PRO A 60 0.66 -9.56 7.43
N VAL A 61 0.53 -8.35 6.91
CA VAL A 61 -0.69 -7.83 6.28
C VAL A 61 -0.47 -7.72 4.78
N TYR A 62 -1.51 -8.04 4.01
CA TYR A 62 -1.49 -8.10 2.56
C TYR A 62 -2.68 -7.36 1.96
N ILE A 63 -2.49 -6.83 0.75
CA ILE A 63 -3.55 -6.71 -0.25
C ILE A 63 -3.63 -8.07 -0.93
N ASN A 64 -4.67 -8.85 -0.63
CA ASN A 64 -4.98 -10.07 -1.36
C ASN A 64 -5.69 -9.68 -2.66
N ILE A 65 -5.03 -9.93 -3.78
CA ILE A 65 -5.48 -9.56 -5.12
C ILE A 65 -6.53 -10.54 -5.65
N ASP A 66 -6.40 -11.83 -5.33
CA ASP A 66 -7.41 -12.85 -5.60
C ASP A 66 -8.05 -13.32 -4.30
N PRO A 67 -9.02 -12.56 -3.74
CA PRO A 67 -9.66 -12.94 -2.48
C PRO A 67 -10.48 -14.25 -2.56
N THR A 68 -10.42 -15.06 -3.62
CA THR A 68 -11.12 -16.36 -3.65
C THR A 68 -10.27 -17.55 -3.25
N ASP A 69 -8.96 -17.37 -3.11
CA ASP A 69 -8.01 -18.45 -2.79
C ASP A 69 -7.80 -18.69 -1.28
N ASP A 70 -8.09 -17.68 -0.45
CA ASP A 70 -7.88 -17.68 1.01
C ASP A 70 -6.43 -17.99 1.44
N GLU A 71 -5.44 -17.73 0.58
CA GLU A 71 -4.01 -17.93 0.85
C GLU A 71 -3.16 -16.81 0.27
N VAL A 72 -1.93 -16.65 0.76
CA VAL A 72 -0.97 -15.72 0.17
C VAL A 72 -0.54 -16.23 -1.20
N SER A 73 -0.88 -15.50 -2.25
CA SER A 73 -0.67 -15.87 -3.64
C SER A 73 0.36 -14.98 -4.33
N GLU A 74 0.87 -15.46 -5.47
CA GLU A 74 1.75 -14.67 -6.32
C GLU A 74 1.05 -13.37 -6.75
N ASN A 75 1.79 -12.26 -6.67
CA ASN A 75 1.34 -10.89 -6.91
C ASN A 75 0.44 -10.24 -5.85
N ASP A 76 0.12 -10.92 -4.75
CA ASP A 76 -0.36 -10.22 -3.56
C ASP A 76 0.65 -9.16 -3.13
N VAL A 77 0.18 -8.08 -2.48
CA VAL A 77 1.07 -6.98 -2.05
C VAL A 77 1.22 -6.99 -0.54
N ARG A 78 2.45 -7.04 -0.06
CA ARG A 78 2.74 -6.93 1.37
C ARG A 78 2.52 -5.49 1.84
N LEU A 79 1.62 -5.27 2.79
CA LEU A 79 1.46 -3.97 3.46
C LEU A 79 2.41 -3.79 4.65
N THR A 80 2.94 -4.88 5.19
CA THR A 80 3.96 -4.89 6.24
C THR A 80 5.18 -5.68 5.79
N ILE A 81 6.32 -5.47 6.44
CA ILE A 81 7.53 -6.26 6.18
C ILE A 81 7.29 -7.73 6.55
N PHE A 82 7.85 -8.66 5.76
CA PHE A 82 7.90 -10.09 6.09
C PHE A 82 9.34 -10.61 5.92
N GLY A 83 10.04 -10.85 7.04
CA GLY A 83 11.47 -11.18 7.00
C GLY A 83 12.28 -10.08 6.29
N ASP A 84 12.97 -10.44 5.21
CA ASP A 84 13.73 -9.49 4.37
C ASP A 84 12.89 -8.90 3.21
N LEU A 85 11.62 -9.29 3.08
CA LEU A 85 10.72 -8.83 2.02
C LEU A 85 10.04 -7.52 2.46
N PRO A 86 10.26 -6.41 1.75
CA PRO A 86 9.81 -5.10 2.19
C PRO A 86 8.29 -4.92 2.00
N ALA A 87 7.71 -4.01 2.77
CA ALA A 87 6.36 -3.51 2.49
C ALA A 87 6.29 -2.84 1.10
N GLY A 88 5.15 -2.97 0.45
CA GLY A 88 4.90 -2.61 -0.95
C GLY A 88 5.40 -3.62 -1.98
N SER A 89 6.12 -4.67 -1.58
CA SER A 89 6.56 -5.69 -2.53
C SER A 89 5.43 -6.62 -2.94
N GLN A 90 5.41 -6.98 -4.23
CA GLN A 90 4.62 -8.12 -4.72
C GLN A 90 5.23 -9.44 -4.24
N VAL A 91 4.39 -10.35 -3.76
CA VAL A 91 4.74 -11.73 -3.46
C VAL A 91 5.22 -12.41 -4.74
N ALA A 92 6.43 -12.95 -4.72
CA ALA A 92 6.97 -13.78 -5.78
C ALA A 92 6.67 -15.26 -5.50
N LYS A 93 6.52 -16.06 -6.55
CA LYS A 93 6.23 -17.50 -6.46
C LYS A 93 7.15 -18.33 -5.53
N ALA A 94 8.37 -17.87 -5.31
CA ALA A 94 9.38 -18.57 -4.50
C ALA A 94 9.52 -17.97 -3.08
N ASP A 95 8.72 -16.96 -2.72
CA ASP A 95 8.77 -16.35 -1.41
C ASP A 95 8.22 -17.31 -0.34
N ASN A 96 8.75 -17.22 0.88
CA ASN A 96 8.46 -18.17 1.95
C ASN A 96 7.06 -18.02 2.57
N ASP A 97 6.37 -16.92 2.28
CA ASP A 97 4.99 -16.68 2.69
C ASP A 97 3.95 -17.18 1.68
N VAL A 98 4.34 -17.65 0.49
CA VAL A 98 3.39 -18.24 -0.47
C VAL A 98 2.68 -19.45 0.13
N GLY A 99 1.36 -19.52 -0.07
CA GLY A 99 0.49 -20.61 0.40
C GLY A 99 0.20 -20.56 1.90
N GLN A 100 0.61 -19.51 2.60
CA GLN A 100 0.18 -19.30 3.98
C GLN A 100 -1.29 -18.90 4.03
N PRO A 101 -2.08 -19.41 5.00
CA PRO A 101 -3.51 -19.14 5.07
C PRO A 101 -3.77 -17.67 5.41
N LEU A 102 -4.66 -17.03 4.65
CA LEU A 102 -5.07 -15.65 4.89
C LEU A 102 -6.40 -15.59 5.65
N THR A 103 -6.46 -14.71 6.64
CA THR A 103 -7.70 -14.27 7.29
C THR A 103 -8.04 -12.88 6.80
N LYS A 104 -9.25 -12.72 6.24
CA LYS A 104 -9.77 -11.44 5.76
C LYS A 104 -10.26 -10.58 6.92
N PHE A 105 -9.96 -9.28 6.89
CA PHE A 105 -10.57 -8.35 7.81
C PHE A 105 -12.09 -8.24 7.56
N GLY A 106 -12.86 -8.00 8.63
CA GLY A 106 -14.32 -7.86 8.54
C GLY A 106 -15.08 -9.19 8.39
N THR A 107 -14.40 -10.33 8.55
CA THR A 107 -15.01 -11.66 8.55
C THR A 107 -14.94 -12.29 9.94
N GLY A 108 -16.00 -13.02 10.33
CA GLY A 108 -16.06 -13.72 11.60
C GLY A 108 -15.90 -12.80 12.81
N THR A 109 -14.83 -13.01 13.58
CA THR A 109 -14.48 -12.23 14.79
C THR A 109 -13.52 -11.09 14.52
N THR A 110 -12.99 -10.98 13.30
CA THR A 110 -11.99 -9.96 12.95
C THR A 110 -12.70 -8.67 12.52
N PRO A 111 -12.44 -7.53 13.17
CA PRO A 111 -13.00 -6.25 12.76
C PRO A 111 -12.66 -5.88 11.31
N ARG A 112 -13.52 -5.07 10.68
CA ARG A 112 -13.27 -4.57 9.32
C ARG A 112 -12.13 -3.55 9.34
N ALA A 113 -11.12 -3.77 8.51
CA ALA A 113 -10.07 -2.80 8.29
C ALA A 113 -10.48 -1.77 7.21
N GLU A 114 -10.05 -0.53 7.37
CA GLU A 114 -10.30 0.56 6.42
C GLU A 114 -9.06 1.42 6.21
N LEU A 115 -8.83 1.87 4.98
CA LEU A 115 -7.90 2.95 4.71
C LEU A 115 -8.48 4.27 5.20
N ARG A 116 -7.74 4.96 6.06
CA ARG A 116 -8.15 6.20 6.72
C ARG A 116 -7.00 7.17 6.79
N PHE A 117 -7.30 8.47 6.75
CA PHE A 117 -6.28 9.51 6.87
C PHE A 117 -6.40 10.26 8.19
N LEU A 118 -5.26 10.72 8.70
CA LEU A 118 -5.18 11.70 9.78
C LEU A 118 -5.10 13.09 9.17
N ASP A 119 -6.12 13.90 9.42
CA ASP A 119 -6.18 15.31 9.05
C ASP A 119 -5.25 16.13 9.97
N VAL A 120 -3.99 16.30 9.54
CA VAL A 120 -2.95 16.95 10.37
C VAL A 120 -3.11 18.46 10.43
N ASN A 121 -3.71 19.07 9.41
CA ASN A 121 -3.93 20.52 9.33
C ASN A 121 -5.31 20.95 9.86
N GLY A 122 -6.21 20.00 10.13
CA GLY A 122 -7.54 20.23 10.71
C GLY A 122 -8.53 20.85 9.72
N ASP A 123 -8.29 20.71 8.42
CA ASP A 123 -9.10 21.33 7.37
C ASP A 123 -10.30 20.48 6.92
N ARG A 124 -10.40 19.26 7.46
CA ARG A 124 -11.43 18.24 7.18
C ARG A 124 -11.42 17.71 5.76
N ALA A 125 -10.29 17.83 5.07
CA ALA A 125 -10.07 17.27 3.75
C ALA A 125 -8.81 16.39 3.75
N TYR A 126 -8.71 15.52 2.75
CA TYR A 126 -7.50 14.75 2.51
C TYR A 126 -6.55 15.54 1.59
N SER A 127 -5.27 15.57 1.94
CA SER A 127 -4.22 16.31 1.23
C SER A 127 -2.88 15.55 1.22
N LEU A 128 -1.86 16.09 0.54
CA LEU A 128 -0.53 15.49 0.46
C LEU A 128 0.11 15.30 1.85
N ASN A 129 -0.23 16.13 2.83
CA ASN A 129 0.39 16.10 4.15
C ASN A 129 -0.25 15.08 5.11
N ASP A 130 -1.45 14.57 4.77
CA ASP A 130 -2.24 13.73 5.67
C ASP A 130 -1.80 12.26 5.60
N PRO A 131 -1.18 11.69 6.64
CA PRO A 131 -0.74 10.31 6.57
C PRO A 131 -1.94 9.35 6.54
N ILE A 132 -1.77 8.23 5.83
CA ILE A 132 -2.78 7.19 5.67
C ILE A 132 -2.40 5.97 6.50
N TYR A 133 -3.41 5.34 7.07
CA TYR A 133 -3.32 4.14 7.88
C TYR A 133 -4.33 3.12 7.37
N LEU A 134 -3.99 1.84 7.48
CA LEU A 134 -4.99 0.78 7.52
C LEU A 134 -5.41 0.63 8.98
N ASN A 135 -6.58 1.18 9.34
CA ASN A 135 -7.12 1.03 10.68
C ASN A 135 -7.86 -0.30 10.77
N VAL A 136 -7.42 -1.22 11.63
CA VAL A 136 -8.11 -2.48 11.89
C VAL A 136 -9.38 -2.29 12.70
N VAL A 137 -9.44 -1.22 13.50
CA VAL A 137 -10.66 -0.77 14.19
C VAL A 137 -10.89 0.71 13.82
N PRO A 138 -11.71 0.98 12.79
CA PRO A 138 -11.89 2.33 12.22
C PRO A 138 -12.33 3.40 13.22
N GLY A 139 -11.85 4.63 13.01
CA GLY A 139 -12.30 5.86 13.68
C GLY A 139 -11.19 6.62 14.41
N LYS A 140 -10.17 5.91 14.88
CA LYS A 140 -8.93 6.47 15.39
C LYS A 140 -7.78 5.52 15.10
N ILE A 141 -6.56 6.02 15.18
CA ILE A 141 -5.36 5.20 15.10
C ILE A 141 -5.23 4.41 16.42
N ASN A 142 -5.01 3.11 16.33
CA ASN A 142 -4.79 2.20 17.44
C ASN A 142 -3.47 1.46 17.25
N SER A 143 -2.93 0.90 18.34
CA SER A 143 -1.83 -0.04 18.22
C SER A 143 -2.24 -1.23 17.35
N GLY A 144 -1.31 -1.67 16.49
CA GLY A 144 -1.53 -2.71 15.49
C GLY A 144 -2.01 -2.17 14.14
N ASP A 145 -2.45 -0.92 14.02
CA ASP A 145 -2.74 -0.33 12.71
C ASP A 145 -1.46 -0.27 11.86
N VAL A 146 -1.61 -0.33 10.52
CA VAL A 146 -0.49 -0.23 9.58
C VAL A 146 -0.38 1.20 9.07
N ARG A 147 0.80 1.80 9.15
CA ARG A 147 1.10 3.07 8.48
C ARG A 147 1.26 2.80 6.99
N ILE A 148 0.32 3.24 6.17
CA ILE A 148 0.43 3.10 4.71
C ILE A 148 1.40 4.13 4.15
N THR A 149 1.37 5.35 4.68
CA THR A 149 2.36 6.39 4.39
C THR A 149 3.23 6.63 5.62
N ASN A 150 4.44 7.18 5.43
CA ASN A 150 5.28 7.56 6.57
C ASN A 150 4.65 8.69 7.41
N TYR A 151 4.96 8.72 8.72
CA TYR A 151 4.54 9.81 9.61
C TYR A 151 5.60 10.07 10.68
N GLN A 152 6.06 11.32 10.81
CA GLN A 152 6.98 11.79 11.88
C GLN A 152 8.17 10.86 12.20
N GLY A 153 8.77 10.24 11.17
CA GLY A 153 9.92 9.33 11.31
C GLY A 153 9.56 7.85 11.42
N TYR A 154 8.28 7.50 11.55
CA TYR A 154 7.81 6.14 11.38
C TYR A 154 7.63 5.83 9.89
N PRO A 155 8.26 4.76 9.36
CA PRO A 155 8.23 4.46 7.94
C PRO A 155 6.88 3.86 7.52
N ALA A 156 6.57 3.96 6.21
CA ALA A 156 5.48 3.20 5.62
C ALA A 156 5.69 1.69 5.82
N GLY A 157 4.60 0.97 6.04
CA GLY A 157 4.55 -0.46 6.35
C GLY A 157 4.90 -0.81 7.80
N SER A 158 5.20 0.19 8.64
CA SER A 158 5.37 -0.03 10.08
C SER A 158 4.03 -0.16 10.81
N ARG A 159 4.04 -0.86 11.95
CA ARG A 159 2.92 -0.95 12.88
C ARG A 159 2.93 0.23 13.84
N VAL A 160 1.74 0.67 14.24
CA VAL A 160 1.58 1.62 15.35
C VAL A 160 1.76 0.87 16.68
N ALA A 161 2.65 1.35 17.53
CA ALA A 161 2.79 0.91 18.92
C ALA A 161 1.99 1.80 19.88
N ASP A 162 1.67 1.30 21.07
CA ASP A 162 0.91 2.04 22.08
C ASP A 162 1.57 3.38 22.47
N SER A 163 2.90 3.44 22.42
CA SER A 163 3.70 4.62 22.77
C SER A 163 3.90 5.62 21.63
N ASP A 164 3.47 5.28 20.40
CA ASP A 164 3.73 6.13 19.24
C ASP A 164 2.87 7.40 19.27
N LEU A 165 3.41 8.48 18.70
CA LEU A 165 2.81 9.82 18.78
C LEU A 165 1.47 9.93 18.03
N ASP A 166 1.24 9.05 17.06
CA ASP A 166 0.00 8.96 16.29
C ASP A 166 -1.07 8.09 16.95
N ASN A 167 -0.72 7.27 17.96
CA ASN A 167 -1.69 6.42 18.64
C ASN A 167 -2.79 7.27 19.31
N GLY A 168 -4.05 6.88 19.09
CA GLY A 168 -5.23 7.54 19.64
C GLY A 168 -5.71 8.77 18.87
N LEU A 169 -5.01 9.22 17.82
CA LEU A 169 -5.46 10.35 17.00
C LEU A 169 -6.67 9.97 16.13
N PRO A 170 -7.66 10.87 15.95
CA PRO A 170 -8.86 10.59 15.17
C PRO A 170 -8.55 10.52 13.67
N THR A 171 -9.27 9.66 12.94
CA THR A 171 -9.10 9.50 11.49
C THR A 171 -10.41 9.62 10.73
N SER A 172 -10.31 10.07 9.49
CA SER A 172 -11.41 10.14 8.53
C SER A 172 -11.28 9.05 7.48
N THR A 173 -12.41 8.57 6.94
CA THR A 173 -12.38 7.59 5.84
C THR A 173 -11.65 8.18 4.64
N LEU A 174 -10.69 7.46 4.09
CA LEU A 174 -10.02 7.85 2.86
C LEU A 174 -10.96 7.56 1.67
N PRO A 175 -11.35 8.56 0.87
CA PRO A 175 -12.05 8.29 -0.39
C PRO A 175 -11.09 7.66 -1.39
N GLY A 176 -11.60 6.74 -2.19
CA GLY A 176 -10.86 6.18 -3.31
C GLY A 176 -11.10 4.70 -3.55
N MET A 177 -10.32 4.16 -4.47
CA MET A 177 -10.38 2.76 -4.88
C MET A 177 -8.97 2.23 -5.15
N LEU A 178 -8.74 0.96 -4.87
CA LEU A 178 -7.54 0.29 -5.36
C LEU A 178 -7.65 0.10 -6.87
N SER A 179 -6.64 0.58 -7.58
CA SER A 179 -6.46 0.43 -9.03
C SER A 179 -5.01 0.05 -9.31
N PHE A 180 -4.69 -0.36 -10.54
CA PHE A 180 -3.32 -0.65 -10.92
C PHE A 180 -2.92 0.02 -12.23
N PHE A 181 -1.65 0.41 -12.31
CA PHE A 181 -0.99 0.80 -13.53
C PHE A 181 -0.43 -0.45 -14.21
N ASN A 182 -0.97 -0.77 -15.39
CA ASN A 182 -0.50 -1.89 -16.20
C ASN A 182 0.78 -1.49 -16.94
N THR A 183 1.92 -1.85 -16.38
CA THR A 183 3.24 -1.42 -16.84
C THR A 183 3.59 -2.05 -18.18
N ASN A 184 3.21 -3.30 -18.40
CA ASN A 184 3.56 -4.05 -19.61
C ASN A 184 2.51 -3.95 -20.74
N GLY A 185 1.35 -3.36 -20.46
CA GLY A 185 0.26 -3.13 -21.40
C GLY A 185 -0.46 -4.40 -21.85
N ASN A 186 -0.33 -5.51 -21.11
CA ASN A 186 -1.01 -6.76 -21.42
C ASN A 186 -2.54 -6.61 -21.31
N ILE A 187 -3.28 -7.36 -22.11
CA ILE A 187 -4.75 -7.39 -22.02
C ILE A 187 -5.24 -8.81 -22.25
N ASN A 188 -6.37 -9.16 -21.62
CA ASN A 188 -7.03 -10.42 -21.89
C ASN A 188 -7.86 -10.36 -23.20
N ASN A 189 -8.43 -11.49 -23.61
CA ASN A 189 -9.26 -11.56 -24.83
C ASN A 189 -10.50 -10.66 -24.80
N GLY A 190 -10.92 -10.18 -23.62
CA GLY A 190 -12.01 -9.23 -23.44
C GLY A 190 -11.57 -7.77 -23.55
N GLY A 191 -10.28 -7.49 -23.72
CA GLY A 191 -9.72 -6.14 -23.78
C GLY A 191 -9.48 -5.50 -22.41
N TYR A 192 -9.57 -6.26 -21.32
CA TYR A 192 -9.27 -5.77 -19.98
C TYR A 192 -7.79 -5.93 -19.67
N ALA A 193 -7.19 -4.93 -19.02
CA ALA A 193 -5.85 -5.02 -18.46
C ALA A 193 -5.75 -6.23 -17.51
N ILE A 194 -4.60 -6.89 -17.52
CA ILE A 194 -4.31 -8.00 -16.61
C ILE A 194 -3.32 -7.48 -15.57
N TYR A 195 -3.67 -7.56 -14.30
CA TYR A 195 -2.71 -7.29 -13.23
C TYR A 195 -1.72 -8.46 -13.12
N ASP A 196 -0.43 -8.18 -13.26
CA ASP A 196 0.64 -9.16 -13.05
C ASP A 196 1.92 -8.56 -12.45
N ARG A 197 3.02 -9.34 -12.50
CA ARG A 197 4.28 -8.98 -11.88
C ARG A 197 4.89 -7.73 -12.55
N GLY A 198 5.16 -6.71 -11.76
CA GLY A 198 5.71 -5.42 -12.21
C GLY A 198 4.65 -4.35 -12.47
N ASP A 199 3.36 -4.69 -12.35
CA ASP A 199 2.30 -3.69 -12.28
C ASP A 199 2.26 -3.02 -10.90
N ILE A 200 1.87 -1.75 -10.89
CA ILE A 200 1.92 -0.93 -9.67
C ILE A 200 0.51 -0.68 -9.18
N VAL A 201 0.24 -1.02 -7.93
CA VAL A 201 -1.03 -0.78 -7.25
C VAL A 201 -1.04 0.63 -6.69
N TYR A 202 -2.13 1.35 -6.93
CA TYR A 202 -2.39 2.67 -6.37
C TYR A 202 -3.68 2.66 -5.56
N MET A 203 -3.70 3.43 -4.48
CA MET A 203 -4.95 3.95 -3.95
C MET A 203 -5.29 5.21 -4.74
N ASP A 204 -6.23 5.08 -5.68
CA ASP A 204 -6.77 6.17 -6.50
C ASP A 204 -7.80 6.94 -5.67
N THR A 205 -7.40 8.11 -5.19
CA THR A 205 -8.18 8.97 -4.30
C THR A 205 -9.14 9.88 -5.05
N GLN A 206 -9.06 9.91 -6.37
CA GLN A 206 -9.86 10.74 -7.26
C GLN A 206 -10.78 9.94 -8.19
N TYR A 207 -11.02 8.66 -7.91
CA TYR A 207 -12.00 7.83 -8.60
C TYR A 207 -13.34 8.56 -8.86
N PRO A 208 -13.95 8.47 -10.07
CA PRO A 208 -13.65 7.57 -11.18
C PRO A 208 -12.69 8.13 -12.24
N PHE A 209 -11.79 9.06 -11.88
CA PHE A 209 -10.72 9.46 -12.79
C PHE A 209 -9.64 8.37 -12.83
N TYR A 210 -9.77 7.42 -13.75
CA TYR A 210 -8.84 6.28 -13.95
C TYR A 210 -7.46 6.70 -14.51
N MET A 211 -6.80 7.62 -13.83
CA MET A 211 -5.43 8.05 -14.09
C MET A 211 -4.76 8.28 -12.75
N VAL A 212 -3.45 8.09 -12.70
CA VAL A 212 -2.63 8.45 -11.56
C VAL A 212 -2.69 9.97 -11.39
N THR A 213 -3.16 10.42 -10.24
CA THR A 213 -3.36 11.83 -9.91
C THR A 213 -2.67 12.21 -8.61
N ILE A 214 -2.44 13.50 -8.42
CA ILE A 214 -1.81 14.01 -7.19
C ILE A 214 -2.63 13.58 -5.97
N ASN A 215 -1.95 13.13 -4.92
CA ASN A 215 -2.49 12.53 -3.70
C ASN A 215 -2.83 11.04 -3.78
N ASP A 216 -2.80 10.42 -4.95
CA ASP A 216 -2.84 8.96 -5.03
C ASP A 216 -1.63 8.37 -4.32
N VAL A 217 -1.80 7.17 -3.75
CA VAL A 217 -0.75 6.52 -2.96
C VAL A 217 -0.23 5.32 -3.69
N ARG A 218 1.09 5.20 -3.79
CA ARG A 218 1.77 4.00 -4.31
C ARG A 218 1.66 2.90 -3.26
N MET A 219 0.77 1.96 -3.51
CA MET A 219 0.51 0.81 -2.64
C MET A 219 1.44 -0.37 -2.94
N SER A 220 2.11 -0.38 -4.09
CA SER A 220 3.21 -1.29 -4.40
C SER A 220 4.34 -0.60 -5.16
N ILE A 221 5.48 -1.29 -5.32
CA ILE A 221 6.66 -0.86 -6.10
C ILE A 221 7.30 -2.03 -6.86
#